data_AF-A0A261U2P0-F1
#
_entry.id   AF-A0A261U2P0-F1
#
_cell.length_a   1.000
_cell.length_b   1.000
_cell.length_c   1.000
_cell.angle_alpha   90.00
_cell.angle_beta   90.00
_cell.angle_gamma   90.00
#
_symmetry.space_group_name_H-M   'P 1'
#
loop_
_entity.id
_entity.type
_entity.pdbx_description
1 polymer ?
#
loop_
_entity_poly.entity_id
_entity_poly.type
_entity_poly.pdbx_seq_one_letter_code
_entity_poly.pdbx_strand_id
1 'polypeptide(L)'
;MFNGLNYSQELLFSTDADSFAETPHAREIQAPLLQALREDNLSEALHCAALRGHTETARRLLDAGADASKALAQVVVADEAHTPQARANAAKLLISLGAHVSDALDYATKSSCEEAASILLLMGANGSRALASAAISRDTNALRLLLWAGADVMTALISLAKNPDEKAHGHAVRRLILENHSRHALDSSAKLHSQTAALSRLAKDADTTAVVRLRKAIASEHLDWSELANSGNVATIKSLMPSSLMTYPEQHLRQLSLDGHFVGVKTLIAAGVPANAAMNELILQHRNWSDPTSCGAIKLLIAAGAESLPLTDDIAAAFEKRKTEIAALSEGEKIITLLSAIKKDDIAEIVMLSSGVSDAKAALKCLHQAEGLNDLEKTLGISRLINAGAISSQTLIDLVRDGDLDVAKPLAQFEDIAGDALITLIAAGDHDASRTLLSALTDGRHALTQAAENGDEDMAAALIAIGADGPGALLSLLHAGFREAAGRLIALGVDIHATLRRAMREDPSSYQSAIKDLAELGAAVQ
;
A
#
# COMPACT_ATOMS: atom_id res chain seq x y z
N MET A 1 46.22 -21.16 8.70
CA MET A 1 45.83 -22.50 8.20
C MET A 1 44.89 -22.36 6.98
N PHE A 2 45.19 -21.43 6.04
CA PHE A 2 44.25 -20.94 5.01
C PHE A 2 44.61 -21.33 3.56
N ASN A 3 45.65 -22.13 3.31
CA ASN A 3 46.17 -22.35 1.95
C ASN A 3 45.84 -23.73 1.33
N GLY A 4 45.05 -24.58 1.98
CA GLY A 4 44.70 -25.92 1.46
C GLY A 4 43.42 -25.99 0.62
N LEU A 5 42.52 -25.02 0.76
CA LEU A 5 41.19 -25.03 0.13
C LEU A 5 41.17 -24.48 -1.30
N ASN A 6 42.12 -23.61 -1.64
CA ASN A 6 42.16 -22.98 -2.97
C ASN A 6 42.48 -23.99 -4.09
N TYR A 7 43.36 -24.97 -3.82
CA TYR A 7 43.75 -25.98 -4.81
C TYR A 7 42.62 -26.96 -5.15
N SER A 8 41.73 -27.24 -4.19
CA SER A 8 40.60 -28.18 -4.37
C SER A 8 39.45 -27.52 -5.14
N GLN A 9 39.23 -26.23 -4.88
CA GLN A 9 38.30 -25.40 -5.65
C GLN A 9 38.84 -25.13 -7.06
N GLU A 10 40.13 -24.84 -7.23
CA GLU A 10 40.74 -24.71 -8.56
C GLU A 10 40.63 -26.01 -9.37
N LEU A 11 40.91 -27.18 -8.81
CA LEU A 11 40.75 -28.46 -9.54
C LEU A 11 39.30 -28.79 -9.94
N LEU A 12 38.29 -28.28 -9.21
CA LEU A 12 36.88 -28.40 -9.57
C LEU A 12 36.44 -27.38 -10.65
N PHE A 13 37.14 -26.24 -10.77
CA PHE A 13 36.68 -25.08 -11.54
C PHE A 13 37.69 -24.49 -12.55
N SER A 14 38.89 -25.07 -12.73
CA SER A 14 40.00 -24.50 -13.55
C SER A 14 40.21 -25.12 -14.93
N THR A 15 39.28 -25.93 -15.45
CA THR A 15 39.43 -26.49 -16.80
C THR A 15 38.11 -26.33 -17.55
N ASP A 16 38.18 -25.98 -18.83
CA ASP A 16 37.05 -25.79 -19.75
C ASP A 16 36.10 -27.00 -19.70
N ALA A 17 35.16 -26.95 -18.76
CA ALA A 17 34.45 -28.12 -18.26
C ALA A 17 33.34 -28.58 -19.20
N ASP A 18 32.89 -27.73 -20.12
CA ASP A 18 31.93 -28.14 -21.15
C ASP A 18 32.54 -29.16 -22.12
N SER A 19 33.86 -29.21 -22.27
CA SER A 19 34.54 -30.19 -23.14
C SER A 19 34.93 -31.51 -22.45
N PHE A 20 35.06 -31.52 -21.11
CA PHE A 20 35.55 -32.67 -20.34
C PHE A 20 34.48 -33.35 -19.47
N ALA A 21 33.37 -32.66 -19.16
CA ALA A 21 32.23 -33.21 -18.41
C ALA A 21 31.50 -34.35 -19.13
N GLU A 22 31.80 -34.59 -20.42
CA GLU A 22 31.30 -35.71 -21.22
C GLU A 22 32.12 -37.01 -21.06
N THR A 23 33.26 -36.99 -20.37
CA THR A 23 34.07 -38.22 -20.20
C THR A 23 33.65 -39.00 -18.95
N PRO A 24 33.42 -40.33 -19.04
CA PRO A 24 33.04 -41.17 -17.90
C PRO A 24 34.03 -41.12 -16.72
N HIS A 25 35.33 -40.93 -16.99
CA HIS A 25 36.37 -40.85 -15.95
C HIS A 25 36.32 -39.56 -15.12
N ALA A 26 35.89 -38.42 -15.68
CA ALA A 26 35.70 -37.21 -14.90
C ALA A 26 34.54 -37.35 -13.89
N ARG A 27 33.50 -38.11 -14.26
CA ARG A 27 32.36 -38.45 -13.37
C ARG A 27 32.78 -39.36 -12.22
N GLU A 28 33.67 -40.33 -12.47
CA GLU A 28 34.17 -41.26 -11.45
C GLU A 28 35.04 -40.59 -10.38
N ILE A 29 35.75 -39.50 -10.72
CA ILE A 29 36.63 -38.77 -9.80
C ILE A 29 35.89 -37.66 -9.04
N GLN A 30 34.87 -37.03 -9.65
CA GLN A 30 34.06 -36.00 -8.98
C GLN A 30 33.16 -36.57 -7.88
N ALA A 31 32.57 -37.75 -8.06
CA ALA A 31 31.60 -38.30 -7.11
C ALA A 31 32.19 -38.56 -5.70
N PRO A 32 33.40 -39.13 -5.52
CA PRO A 32 34.05 -39.26 -4.22
C PRO A 32 34.43 -37.92 -3.59
N LEU A 33 34.84 -36.94 -4.41
CA LEU A 33 35.21 -35.59 -3.96
C LEU A 33 33.99 -34.82 -3.42
N LEU A 34 32.83 -34.94 -4.09
CA LEU A 34 31.57 -34.36 -3.64
C LEU A 34 31.09 -35.00 -2.33
N GLN A 35 31.24 -36.33 -2.16
CA GLN A 35 30.89 -37.03 -0.92
C GLN A 35 31.82 -36.68 0.27
N ALA A 36 33.02 -36.16 0.02
CA ALA A 36 33.97 -35.77 1.04
C ALA A 36 33.80 -34.31 1.54
N LEU A 37 32.99 -33.50 0.86
CA LEU A 37 32.73 -32.11 1.22
C LEU A 37 31.63 -32.03 2.29
N ARG A 38 31.78 -31.13 3.27
CA ARG A 38 30.71 -30.77 4.21
C ARG A 38 29.63 -29.98 3.50
N GLU A 39 28.38 -30.04 3.98
CA GLU A 39 27.21 -29.31 3.43
C GLU A 39 27.49 -27.80 3.22
N ASP A 40 28.22 -27.18 4.15
CA ASP A 40 28.61 -25.76 4.05
C ASP A 40 29.51 -25.48 2.85
N ASN A 41 30.44 -26.39 2.54
CA ASN A 41 31.36 -26.27 1.41
C ASN A 41 30.67 -26.58 0.08
N LEU A 42 29.65 -27.45 0.09
CA LEU A 42 28.85 -27.78 -1.09
C LEU A 42 28.02 -26.57 -1.55
N SER A 43 27.45 -25.82 -0.60
CA SER A 43 26.67 -24.60 -0.91
C SER A 43 27.55 -23.47 -1.45
N GLU A 44 28.77 -23.31 -0.93
CA GLU A 44 29.75 -22.33 -1.43
C GLU A 44 30.24 -22.70 -2.84
N ALA A 45 30.49 -24.00 -3.09
CA ALA A 45 30.81 -24.50 -4.42
C ALA A 45 29.65 -24.30 -5.41
N LEU A 46 28.40 -24.47 -4.96
CA LEU A 46 27.20 -24.23 -5.75
C LEU A 46 27.06 -22.74 -6.11
N HIS A 47 27.31 -21.84 -5.16
CA HIS A 47 27.39 -20.40 -5.39
C HIS A 47 28.39 -20.05 -6.51
N CYS A 48 29.62 -20.59 -6.45
CA CYS A 48 30.64 -20.36 -7.48
C CYS A 48 30.24 -20.93 -8.86
N ALA A 49 29.68 -22.14 -8.88
CA ALA A 49 29.19 -22.77 -10.10
C ALA A 49 28.07 -21.95 -10.76
N ALA A 50 27.14 -21.41 -9.95
CA ALA A 50 26.04 -20.60 -10.43
C ALA A 50 26.52 -19.27 -11.04
N LEU A 51 27.45 -18.56 -10.37
CA LEU A 51 28.03 -17.31 -10.89
C LEU A 51 28.76 -17.49 -12.23
N ARG A 52 29.38 -18.65 -12.43
CA ARG A 52 30.07 -18.99 -13.69
C ARG A 52 29.15 -19.60 -14.74
N GLY A 53 27.86 -19.78 -14.45
CA GLY A 53 26.90 -20.39 -15.37
C GLY A 53 27.09 -21.90 -15.58
N HIS A 54 27.84 -22.59 -14.72
CA HIS A 54 28.12 -24.02 -14.83
C HIS A 54 26.92 -24.85 -14.36
N THR A 55 25.90 -24.90 -15.23
CA THR A 55 24.57 -25.47 -14.94
C THR A 55 24.63 -26.95 -14.55
N GLU A 56 25.42 -27.75 -15.26
CA GLU A 56 25.56 -29.19 -14.97
C GLU A 56 26.29 -29.43 -13.64
N THR A 57 27.34 -28.64 -13.36
CA THR A 57 28.05 -28.69 -12.07
C THR A 57 27.13 -28.28 -10.92
N ALA A 58 26.33 -27.24 -11.10
CA ALA A 58 25.33 -26.81 -10.12
C ALA A 58 24.30 -27.92 -9.83
N ARG A 59 23.81 -28.61 -10.86
CA ARG A 59 22.90 -29.75 -10.70
C ARG A 59 23.53 -30.88 -9.89
N ARG A 60 24.77 -31.26 -10.19
CA ARG A 60 25.49 -32.31 -9.44
C ARG A 60 25.75 -31.94 -7.99
N LEU A 61 26.02 -30.66 -7.70
CA LEU A 61 26.20 -30.17 -6.34
C LEU A 61 24.89 -30.26 -5.54
N LEU A 62 23.75 -29.99 -6.17
CA LEU A 62 22.44 -30.19 -5.55
C LEU A 62 22.13 -31.67 -5.31
N ASP A 63 22.43 -32.55 -6.26
CA ASP A 63 22.29 -34.00 -6.09
C ASP A 63 23.18 -34.52 -4.94
N ALA A 64 24.29 -33.84 -4.66
CA ALA A 64 25.18 -34.11 -3.53
C ALA A 64 24.72 -33.48 -2.20
N GLY A 65 23.61 -32.73 -2.18
CA GLY A 65 23.04 -32.13 -0.97
C GLY A 65 23.42 -30.67 -0.70
N ALA A 66 23.91 -29.93 -1.70
CA ALA A 66 24.09 -28.48 -1.56
C ALA A 66 22.76 -27.76 -1.29
N ASP A 67 22.78 -26.74 -0.43
CA ASP A 67 21.59 -25.92 -0.17
C ASP A 67 21.50 -24.78 -1.19
N ALA A 68 20.51 -24.88 -2.09
CA ALA A 68 20.25 -23.90 -3.15
C ALA A 68 19.88 -22.51 -2.60
N SER A 69 19.11 -22.46 -1.51
CA SER A 69 18.65 -21.21 -0.88
C SER A 69 19.80 -20.50 -0.16
N LYS A 70 20.69 -21.26 0.48
CA LYS A 70 21.93 -20.72 1.05
C LYS A 70 22.85 -20.15 -0.03
N ALA A 71 23.02 -20.88 -1.13
CA ALA A 71 23.79 -20.40 -2.28
C ALA A 71 23.17 -19.14 -2.90
N LEU A 72 21.83 -19.07 -2.98
CA LEU A 72 21.10 -17.90 -3.49
C LEU A 72 21.38 -16.65 -2.64
N ALA A 73 21.34 -16.77 -1.31
CA ALA A 73 21.64 -15.66 -0.40
C ALA A 73 23.07 -15.12 -0.56
N GLN A 74 24.02 -15.96 -1.00
CA GLN A 74 25.40 -15.56 -1.26
C GLN A 74 25.56 -14.91 -2.64
N VAL A 75 24.93 -15.48 -3.68
CA VAL A 75 25.03 -14.98 -5.06
C VAL A 75 24.54 -13.55 -5.20
N VAL A 76 23.46 -13.18 -4.50
CA VAL A 76 22.86 -11.84 -4.62
C VAL A 76 23.80 -10.72 -4.15
N VAL A 77 24.77 -11.02 -3.29
CA VAL A 77 25.78 -10.07 -2.76
C VAL A 77 27.22 -10.48 -3.10
N ALA A 78 27.40 -11.29 -4.15
CA ALA A 78 28.72 -11.69 -4.60
C ALA A 78 29.59 -10.47 -4.97
N ASP A 79 30.90 -10.61 -4.75
CA ASP A 79 31.92 -9.55 -4.85
C ASP A 79 31.90 -8.76 -6.18
N GLU A 80 32.45 -7.53 -6.17
CA GLU A 80 32.46 -6.53 -7.26
C GLU A 80 33.00 -7.06 -8.59
N ALA A 81 33.74 -8.18 -8.57
CA ALA A 81 34.21 -8.88 -9.76
C ALA A 81 33.06 -9.37 -10.67
N HIS A 82 31.82 -9.46 -10.16
CA HIS A 82 30.66 -9.94 -10.91
C HIS A 82 29.68 -8.80 -11.22
N THR A 83 29.27 -8.71 -12.49
CA THR A 83 28.26 -7.73 -12.90
C THR A 83 26.90 -8.04 -12.27
N PRO A 84 26.03 -7.03 -12.04
CA PRO A 84 24.65 -7.27 -11.60
C PRO A 84 23.91 -8.28 -12.48
N GLN A 85 24.17 -8.27 -13.79
CA GLN A 85 23.60 -9.24 -14.73
C GLN A 85 24.06 -10.68 -14.44
N ALA A 86 25.34 -10.89 -14.11
CA ALA A 86 25.85 -12.21 -13.76
C ALA A 86 25.21 -12.73 -12.47
N ARG A 87 25.10 -11.88 -11.44
CA ARG A 87 24.40 -12.21 -10.19
C ARG A 87 22.93 -12.56 -10.43
N ALA A 88 22.23 -11.76 -11.22
CA ALA A 88 20.82 -12.02 -11.58
C ALA A 88 20.64 -13.32 -12.36
N ASN A 89 21.53 -13.63 -13.32
CA ASN A 89 21.48 -14.89 -14.07
C ASN A 89 21.75 -16.10 -13.17
N ALA A 90 22.72 -15.99 -12.26
CA ALA A 90 23.01 -17.03 -11.28
C ALA A 90 21.84 -17.23 -10.30
N ALA A 91 21.20 -16.16 -9.86
CA ALA A 91 20.02 -16.22 -9.01
C ALA A 91 18.84 -16.89 -9.72
N LYS A 92 18.59 -16.54 -10.99
CA LYS A 92 17.58 -17.21 -11.85
C LYS A 92 17.85 -18.70 -12.00
N LEU A 93 19.12 -19.08 -12.21
CA LEU A 93 19.52 -20.48 -12.28
C LEU A 93 19.21 -21.21 -10.97
N LEU A 94 19.62 -20.65 -9.83
CA LEU A 94 19.38 -21.29 -8.52
C LEU A 94 17.88 -21.43 -8.21
N ILE A 95 17.06 -20.42 -8.51
CA ILE A 95 15.60 -20.50 -8.36
C ILE A 95 15.02 -21.60 -9.27
N SER A 96 15.47 -21.68 -10.53
CA SER A 96 15.03 -22.74 -11.45
C SER A 96 15.43 -24.16 -10.99
N LEU A 97 16.47 -24.25 -10.15
CA LEU A 97 16.94 -25.47 -9.53
C LEU A 97 16.31 -25.76 -8.15
N GLY A 98 15.34 -24.94 -7.71
CA GLY A 98 14.57 -25.17 -6.49
C GLY A 98 14.98 -24.32 -5.29
N ALA A 99 15.81 -23.29 -5.45
CA ALA A 99 16.07 -22.34 -4.37
C ALA A 99 14.80 -21.58 -3.98
N HIS A 100 14.46 -21.59 -2.70
CA HIS A 100 13.34 -20.83 -2.16
C HIS A 100 13.82 -19.47 -1.66
N VAL A 101 13.28 -18.39 -2.26
CA VAL A 101 13.71 -17.01 -1.97
C VAL A 101 13.48 -16.63 -0.49
N SER A 102 12.41 -17.13 0.13
CA SER A 102 12.14 -16.89 1.56
C SER A 102 13.12 -17.63 2.48
N ASP A 103 13.57 -18.83 2.11
CA ASP A 103 14.60 -19.54 2.90
C ASP A 103 15.96 -18.86 2.74
N ALA A 104 16.25 -18.33 1.55
CA ALA A 104 17.43 -17.49 1.33
C ALA A 104 17.38 -16.22 2.21
N LEU A 105 16.20 -15.62 2.41
CA LEU A 105 16.03 -14.48 3.31
C LEU A 105 16.32 -14.86 4.77
N ASP A 106 15.92 -16.06 5.21
CA ASP A 106 16.27 -16.57 6.53
C ASP A 106 17.79 -16.72 6.70
N TYR A 107 18.50 -17.17 5.65
CA TYR A 107 19.97 -17.21 5.64
C TYR A 107 20.59 -15.81 5.72
N ALA A 108 20.11 -14.86 4.91
CA ALA A 108 20.57 -13.47 4.92
C ALA A 108 20.35 -12.81 6.30
N THR A 109 19.23 -13.11 6.94
CA THR A 109 18.90 -12.62 8.28
C THR A 109 19.84 -13.20 9.33
N LYS A 110 20.13 -14.52 9.28
CA LYS A 110 21.08 -15.18 10.18
C LYS A 110 22.52 -14.68 10.00
N SER A 111 22.91 -14.33 8.78
CA SER A 111 24.22 -13.78 8.46
C SER A 111 24.33 -12.26 8.68
N SER A 112 23.25 -11.60 9.11
CA SER A 112 23.16 -10.15 9.28
C SER A 112 23.46 -9.35 7.99
N CYS A 113 23.10 -9.87 6.82
CA CYS A 113 23.34 -9.21 5.53
C CYS A 113 22.11 -8.43 5.03
N GLU A 114 22.09 -7.11 5.27
CA GLU A 114 21.00 -6.21 4.86
C GLU A 114 20.84 -6.10 3.34
N GLU A 115 21.94 -6.03 2.59
CA GLU A 115 21.92 -5.92 1.13
C GLU A 115 21.30 -7.18 0.51
N ALA A 116 21.71 -8.38 0.96
CA ALA A 116 21.12 -9.63 0.51
C ALA A 116 19.64 -9.68 0.85
N ALA A 117 19.25 -9.28 2.07
CA ALA A 117 17.84 -9.22 2.46
C ALA A 117 17.03 -8.26 1.57
N SER A 118 17.57 -7.09 1.24
CA SER A 118 16.91 -6.09 0.37
C SER A 118 16.64 -6.64 -1.02
N ILE A 119 17.65 -7.27 -1.64
CA ILE A 119 17.52 -7.88 -2.97
C ILE A 119 16.55 -9.06 -2.92
N LEU A 120 16.61 -9.90 -1.88
CA LEU A 120 15.70 -11.05 -1.74
C LEU A 120 14.24 -10.63 -1.56
N LEU A 121 13.97 -9.52 -0.86
CA LEU A 121 12.62 -8.93 -0.80
C LEU A 121 12.14 -8.48 -2.18
N LEU A 122 13.00 -7.84 -2.98
CA LEU A 122 12.70 -7.48 -4.36
C LEU A 122 12.50 -8.69 -5.28
N MET A 123 13.10 -9.83 -4.95
CA MET A 123 12.88 -11.10 -5.63
C MET A 123 11.61 -11.85 -5.15
N GLY A 124 10.83 -11.26 -4.25
CA GLY A 124 9.57 -11.82 -3.75
C GLY A 124 9.67 -12.64 -2.47
N ALA A 125 10.74 -12.49 -1.67
CA ALA A 125 10.79 -13.09 -0.33
C ALA A 125 9.69 -12.52 0.60
N ASN A 126 9.14 -13.37 1.46
CA ASN A 126 8.08 -12.96 2.40
C ASN A 126 8.66 -12.32 3.66
N GLY A 127 9.08 -11.05 3.53
CA GLY A 127 9.67 -10.24 4.60
C GLY A 127 8.73 -10.02 5.77
N SER A 128 7.46 -9.74 5.53
CA SER A 128 6.45 -9.52 6.58
C SER A 128 6.29 -10.73 7.49
N ARG A 129 6.32 -11.96 6.93
CA ARG A 129 6.34 -13.20 7.73
C ARG A 129 7.61 -13.35 8.53
N ALA A 130 8.77 -13.09 7.93
CA ALA A 130 10.06 -13.13 8.64
C ALA A 130 10.10 -12.11 9.77
N LEU A 131 9.55 -10.92 9.55
CA LEU A 131 9.46 -9.82 10.51
C LEU A 131 8.54 -10.18 11.68
N ALA A 132 7.37 -10.76 11.40
CA ALA A 132 6.47 -11.28 12.42
C ALA A 132 7.13 -12.39 13.25
N SER A 133 7.85 -13.32 12.60
CA SER A 133 8.60 -14.39 13.26
C SER A 133 9.69 -13.83 14.19
N ALA A 134 10.48 -12.86 13.72
CA ALA A 134 11.50 -12.17 14.52
C ALA A 134 10.90 -11.46 15.74
N ALA A 135 9.73 -10.83 15.58
CA ALA A 135 9.02 -10.18 16.67
C ALA A 135 8.56 -11.17 17.75
N ILE A 136 8.10 -12.36 17.34
CA ILE A 136 7.67 -13.45 18.23
C ILE A 136 8.87 -14.09 18.94
N SER A 137 9.94 -14.40 18.19
CA SER A 137 11.16 -15.05 18.70
C SER A 137 12.02 -14.11 19.55
N ARG A 138 11.68 -12.82 19.58
CA ARG A 138 12.38 -11.76 20.33
C ARG A 138 13.74 -11.41 19.74
N ASP A 139 14.00 -11.76 18.49
CA ASP A 139 15.24 -11.47 17.79
C ASP A 139 15.27 -10.01 17.31
N THR A 140 15.87 -9.13 18.10
CA THR A 140 15.99 -7.69 17.78
C THR A 140 16.90 -7.42 16.60
N ASN A 141 17.89 -8.28 16.35
CA ASN A 141 18.84 -8.07 15.24
C ASN A 141 18.16 -8.40 13.92
N ALA A 142 17.48 -9.55 13.85
CA ALA A 142 16.66 -9.92 12.70
C ALA A 142 15.59 -8.87 12.42
N LEU A 143 14.90 -8.40 13.48
CA LEU A 143 13.86 -7.39 13.34
C LEU A 143 14.39 -6.08 12.73
N ARG A 144 15.51 -5.56 13.24
CA ARG A 144 16.13 -4.33 12.70
C ARG A 144 16.61 -4.49 11.28
N LEU A 145 17.26 -5.61 10.97
CA LEU A 145 17.74 -5.91 9.63
C LEU A 145 16.58 -5.96 8.63
N LEU A 146 15.50 -6.67 8.96
CA LEU A 146 14.32 -6.79 8.08
C LEU A 146 13.62 -5.43 7.90
N LEU A 147 13.55 -4.61 8.96
CA LEU A 147 13.05 -3.24 8.86
C LEU A 147 13.94 -2.36 7.96
N TRP A 148 15.27 -2.51 8.01
CA TRP A 148 16.19 -1.77 7.15
C TRP A 148 16.15 -2.25 5.70
N ALA A 149 16.04 -3.57 5.50
CA ALA A 149 15.90 -4.19 4.19
C ALA A 149 14.59 -3.79 3.48
N GLY A 150 13.55 -3.39 4.22
CA GLY A 150 12.28 -2.91 3.65
C GLY A 150 11.16 -3.94 3.69
N ALA A 151 11.15 -4.82 4.70
CA ALA A 151 10.05 -5.73 4.95
C ALA A 151 8.75 -4.97 5.28
N ASP A 152 7.63 -5.50 4.83
CA ASP A 152 6.30 -4.90 4.96
C ASP A 152 5.79 -4.99 6.42
N VAL A 153 5.87 -3.86 7.11
CA VAL A 153 5.45 -3.71 8.51
C VAL A 153 3.93 -3.84 8.66
N MET A 154 3.14 -3.32 7.70
CA MET A 154 1.68 -3.35 7.79
C MET A 154 1.17 -4.78 7.76
N THR A 155 1.62 -5.58 6.78
CA THR A 155 1.23 -6.98 6.66
C THR A 155 1.71 -7.81 7.85
N ALA A 156 2.90 -7.52 8.40
CA ALA A 156 3.39 -8.14 9.63
C ALA A 156 2.50 -7.81 10.84
N LEU A 157 2.08 -6.55 11.02
CA LEU A 157 1.18 -6.14 12.10
C LEU A 157 -0.19 -6.81 11.99
N ILE A 158 -0.76 -6.85 10.78
CA ILE A 158 -2.05 -7.50 10.51
C ILE A 158 -1.97 -9.00 10.84
N SER A 159 -0.93 -9.70 10.36
CA SER A 159 -0.77 -11.13 10.62
C SER A 159 -0.56 -11.45 12.10
N LEU A 160 0.17 -10.61 12.83
CA LEU A 160 0.32 -10.73 14.28
C LEU A 160 -0.99 -10.47 15.03
N ALA A 161 -1.83 -9.53 14.57
CA ALA A 161 -3.09 -9.17 15.20
C ALA A 161 -4.21 -10.21 14.97
N LYS A 162 -4.23 -10.85 13.78
CA LYS A 162 -5.17 -11.92 13.42
C LYS A 162 -4.90 -13.23 14.18
N ASN A 163 -3.67 -13.47 14.63
CA ASN A 163 -3.31 -14.71 15.34
C ASN A 163 -3.68 -14.69 16.84
N PRO A 164 -4.35 -15.74 17.36
CA PRO A 164 -5.01 -15.72 18.67
C PRO A 164 -4.11 -15.98 19.89
N ASP A 165 -2.80 -16.22 19.74
CA ASP A 165 -1.95 -16.56 20.88
C ASP A 165 -1.61 -15.32 21.74
N GLU A 166 -2.45 -15.11 22.77
CA GLU A 166 -2.81 -13.79 23.30
C GLU A 166 -1.66 -12.99 23.94
N LYS A 167 -0.67 -13.67 24.53
CA LYS A 167 0.43 -12.99 25.26
C LYS A 167 1.67 -12.77 24.41
N ALA A 168 2.12 -13.79 23.66
CA ALA A 168 3.32 -13.68 22.84
C ALA A 168 3.13 -12.64 21.71
N HIS A 169 1.95 -12.65 21.07
CA HIS A 169 1.65 -11.75 19.95
C HIS A 169 1.44 -10.30 20.40
N GLY A 170 0.82 -10.05 21.55
CA GLY A 170 0.70 -8.68 22.09
C GLY A 170 2.05 -8.03 22.38
N HIS A 171 3.03 -8.80 22.87
CA HIS A 171 4.41 -8.33 23.05
C HIS A 171 5.16 -8.20 21.72
N ALA A 172 4.91 -9.09 20.76
CA ALA A 172 5.49 -9.01 19.41
C ALA A 172 5.05 -7.74 18.68
N VAL A 173 3.74 -7.43 18.70
CA VAL A 173 3.18 -6.20 18.11
C VAL A 173 3.82 -4.96 18.75
N ARG A 174 3.85 -4.87 20.09
CA ARG A 174 4.48 -3.74 20.79
C ARG A 174 5.95 -3.56 20.44
N ARG A 175 6.69 -4.67 20.29
CA ARG A 175 8.11 -4.64 19.93
C ARG A 175 8.32 -4.17 18.50
N LEU A 176 7.56 -4.72 17.55
CA LEU A 176 7.63 -4.29 16.15
C LEU A 176 7.33 -2.80 16.02
N ILE A 177 6.28 -2.34 16.69
CA ILE A 177 5.95 -0.91 16.77
C ILE A 177 7.13 -0.12 17.33
N LEU A 178 7.69 -0.50 18.48
CA LEU A 178 8.81 0.22 19.13
C LEU A 178 10.07 0.29 18.26
N GLU A 179 10.45 -0.80 17.61
CA GLU A 179 11.66 -0.87 16.77
C GLU A 179 11.45 -0.14 15.43
N ASN A 180 10.24 -0.21 14.85
CA ASN A 180 9.89 0.61 13.69
C ASN A 180 9.93 2.11 14.03
N HIS A 181 9.46 2.51 15.21
CA HIS A 181 9.59 3.88 15.69
C HIS A 181 11.05 4.34 15.83
N SER A 182 11.93 3.43 16.27
CA SER A 182 13.36 3.72 16.43
C SER A 182 14.06 3.90 15.08
N ARG A 183 13.59 3.24 14.01
CA ARG A 183 14.04 3.44 12.63
C ARG A 183 13.69 4.84 12.10
N HIS A 184 12.52 5.37 12.44
CA HIS A 184 11.99 6.63 11.92
C HIS A 184 12.17 7.84 12.85
N ALA A 185 13.20 7.84 13.71
CA ALA A 185 13.43 8.90 14.70
C ALA A 185 13.54 10.34 14.10
N LEU A 186 13.69 10.48 12.77
CA LEU A 186 13.77 11.73 12.04
C LEU A 186 12.64 11.94 10.99
N ASP A 187 11.77 10.95 10.76
CA ASP A 187 10.70 11.03 9.75
C ASP A 187 9.34 10.75 10.40
N SER A 188 8.68 11.82 10.82
CA SER A 188 7.37 11.77 11.49
C SER A 188 6.24 11.31 10.57
N SER A 189 6.41 11.35 9.24
CA SER A 189 5.38 11.00 8.27
C SER A 189 5.26 9.48 8.13
N ALA A 190 6.33 8.75 7.82
CA ALA A 190 6.34 7.28 7.73
C ALA A 190 5.95 6.59 9.06
N LYS A 191 6.13 7.28 10.19
CA LYS A 191 5.81 6.85 11.56
C LYS A 191 4.33 6.49 11.78
N LEU A 192 3.40 7.25 11.19
CA LEU A 192 1.96 7.21 11.46
C LEU A 192 1.17 6.32 10.49
N HIS A 193 1.66 6.17 9.25
CA HIS A 193 0.90 5.54 8.16
C HIS A 193 0.79 4.02 8.33
N SER A 194 1.84 3.29 8.70
CA SER A 194 1.78 1.82 8.74
C SER A 194 0.85 1.25 9.83
N GLN A 195 0.76 1.92 10.99
CA GLN A 195 -0.13 1.53 12.10
C GLN A 195 -1.58 1.90 11.82
N THR A 196 -1.81 3.12 11.33
CA THR A 196 -3.14 3.59 10.94
C THR A 196 -3.67 2.77 9.76
N ALA A 197 -2.86 2.56 8.71
CA ALA A 197 -3.24 1.73 7.57
C ALA A 197 -3.54 0.27 7.97
N ALA A 198 -2.76 -0.32 8.88
CA ALA A 198 -3.06 -1.64 9.43
C ALA A 198 -4.41 -1.68 10.16
N LEU A 199 -4.73 -0.65 10.96
CA LEU A 199 -6.02 -0.52 11.62
C LEU A 199 -7.16 -0.27 10.64
N SER A 200 -6.99 0.65 9.69
CA SER A 200 -7.93 0.96 8.60
C SER A 200 -8.27 -0.31 7.83
N ARG A 201 -7.27 -1.14 7.52
CA ARG A 201 -7.47 -2.39 6.80
C ARG A 201 -8.19 -3.45 7.63
N LEU A 202 -7.79 -3.67 8.89
CA LEU A 202 -8.51 -4.57 9.78
C LEU A 202 -9.96 -4.09 10.01
N ALA A 203 -10.18 -2.78 10.01
CA ALA A 203 -11.51 -2.19 10.04
C ALA A 203 -12.29 -2.49 8.75
N LYS A 204 -11.70 -2.33 7.56
CA LYS A 204 -12.33 -2.72 6.28
C LYS A 204 -12.70 -4.21 6.25
N ASP A 205 -11.84 -5.07 6.78
CA ASP A 205 -12.09 -6.53 6.94
C ASP A 205 -13.15 -6.86 8.00
N ALA A 206 -13.66 -5.87 8.74
CA ALA A 206 -14.56 -6.02 9.89
C ALA A 206 -14.03 -6.92 11.02
N ASP A 207 -12.70 -7.12 11.12
CA ASP A 207 -12.06 -7.91 12.18
C ASP A 207 -11.88 -7.09 13.46
N THR A 208 -12.99 -6.86 14.15
CA THR A 208 -13.03 -6.10 15.41
C THR A 208 -12.10 -6.66 16.50
N THR A 209 -11.80 -7.96 16.47
CA THR A 209 -10.93 -8.58 17.49
C THR A 209 -9.47 -8.22 17.24
N ALA A 210 -9.00 -8.33 16.01
CA ALA A 210 -7.65 -7.92 15.63
C ALA A 210 -7.46 -6.40 15.82
N VAL A 211 -8.46 -5.58 15.46
CA VAL A 211 -8.47 -4.13 15.71
C VAL A 211 -8.24 -3.82 17.19
N VAL A 212 -9.00 -4.44 18.09
CA VAL A 212 -8.88 -4.18 19.54
C VAL A 212 -7.50 -4.60 20.07
N ARG A 213 -6.92 -5.68 19.54
CA ARG A 213 -5.56 -6.14 19.93
C ARG A 213 -4.49 -5.15 19.47
N LEU A 214 -4.51 -4.78 18.20
CA LEU A 214 -3.56 -3.83 17.62
C LEU A 214 -3.64 -2.48 18.35
N ARG A 215 -4.86 -1.98 18.61
CA ARG A 215 -5.10 -0.77 19.40
C ARG A 215 -4.48 -0.83 20.80
N LYS A 216 -4.60 -1.94 21.54
CA LYS A 216 -4.00 -2.09 22.89
C LYS A 216 -2.46 -2.01 22.89
N ALA A 217 -1.84 -2.16 21.72
CA ALA A 217 -0.40 -2.10 21.53
C ALA A 217 0.10 -0.75 21.01
N ILE A 218 -0.76 0.06 20.39
CA ILE A 218 -0.44 1.40 19.86
C ILE A 218 -0.64 2.46 20.97
N ALA A 219 0.29 3.42 21.05
CA ALA A 219 0.15 4.58 21.94
C ALA A 219 -0.88 5.58 21.36
N SER A 220 -1.70 6.22 22.21
CA SER A 220 -2.81 7.09 21.79
C SER A 220 -2.40 8.31 20.95
N GLU A 221 -1.14 8.71 21.03
CA GLU A 221 -0.54 9.82 20.28
C GLU A 221 -0.24 9.48 18.80
N HIS A 222 -0.51 8.25 18.35
CA HIS A 222 -0.10 7.77 17.03
C HIS A 222 -1.25 7.30 16.13
N LEU A 223 -2.49 7.67 16.46
CA LEU A 223 -3.67 7.33 15.68
C LEU A 223 -4.11 8.51 14.81
N ASP A 224 -4.12 8.33 13.48
CA ASP A 224 -4.78 9.30 12.59
C ASP A 224 -6.27 8.96 12.50
N TRP A 225 -7.10 9.78 13.15
CA TRP A 225 -8.55 9.61 13.14
C TRP A 225 -9.18 10.01 11.81
N SER A 226 -8.50 10.78 10.95
CA SER A 226 -9.06 11.24 9.68
C SER A 226 -9.25 10.09 8.69
N GLU A 227 -8.21 9.27 8.50
CA GLU A 227 -8.24 8.09 7.63
C GLU A 227 -9.26 7.05 8.11
N LEU A 228 -9.30 6.80 9.43
CA LEU A 228 -10.28 5.91 10.04
C LEU A 228 -11.72 6.44 9.90
N ALA A 229 -11.94 7.74 10.07
CA ALA A 229 -13.26 8.36 9.89
C ALA A 229 -13.73 8.25 8.44
N ASN A 230 -12.83 8.49 7.48
CA ASN A 230 -13.12 8.39 6.05
C ASN A 230 -13.40 6.95 5.60
N SER A 231 -12.92 5.93 6.34
CA SER A 231 -13.27 4.53 6.09
C SER A 231 -14.75 4.19 6.31
N GLY A 232 -15.50 5.05 7.02
CA GLY A 232 -16.92 4.84 7.30
C GLY A 232 -17.22 3.76 8.35
N ASN A 233 -16.22 3.13 8.97
CA ASN A 233 -16.45 2.04 9.92
C ASN A 233 -16.76 2.52 11.36
N VAL A 234 -18.03 2.86 11.58
CA VAL A 234 -18.57 3.30 12.88
C VAL A 234 -18.32 2.27 14.00
N ALA A 235 -18.50 0.98 13.73
CA ALA A 235 -18.36 -0.07 14.74
C ALA A 235 -16.92 -0.18 15.26
N THR A 236 -15.94 -0.09 14.35
CA THR A 236 -14.53 -0.07 14.68
C THR A 236 -14.19 1.17 15.50
N ILE A 237 -14.54 2.38 15.04
CA ILE A 237 -14.28 3.63 15.79
C ILE A 237 -14.89 3.57 17.19
N LYS A 238 -16.11 3.06 17.32
CA LYS A 238 -16.77 2.87 18.62
C LYS A 238 -16.01 1.90 19.53
N SER A 239 -15.46 0.81 18.98
CA SER A 239 -14.61 -0.12 19.73
C SER A 239 -13.25 0.47 20.12
N LEU A 240 -12.75 1.43 19.32
CA LEU A 240 -11.50 2.15 19.58
C LEU A 240 -11.65 3.20 20.68
N MET A 241 -12.88 3.62 21.00
CA MET A 241 -13.23 4.62 22.02
C MET A 241 -13.53 3.99 23.41
N PRO A 242 -12.55 3.80 24.33
CA PRO A 242 -12.84 3.62 25.75
C PRO A 242 -12.34 4.76 26.66
N SER A 243 -13.22 5.07 27.62
CA SER A 243 -13.35 6.09 28.68
C SER A 243 -12.12 6.62 29.46
N SER A 244 -10.88 6.26 29.15
CA SER A 244 -9.74 6.59 30.04
C SER A 244 -8.42 6.93 29.35
N LEU A 245 -8.40 7.21 28.05
CA LEU A 245 -7.16 7.54 27.35
C LEU A 245 -7.33 8.88 26.64
N MET A 246 -6.34 9.76 26.82
CA MET A 246 -6.27 11.10 26.25
C MET A 246 -6.08 11.04 24.73
N THR A 247 -7.13 10.68 24.02
CA THR A 247 -7.28 10.89 22.59
C THR A 247 -8.14 12.14 22.40
N TYR A 248 -7.79 13.01 21.45
CA TYR A 248 -8.57 14.19 21.07
C TYR A 248 -9.30 13.95 19.73
N PRO A 249 -10.26 13.00 19.64
CA PRO A 249 -11.03 12.80 18.41
C PRO A 249 -11.85 14.05 18.06
N GLU A 250 -12.17 14.88 19.05
CA GLU A 250 -12.84 16.17 18.90
C GLU A 250 -12.03 17.16 18.04
N GLN A 251 -10.70 17.17 18.15
CA GLN A 251 -9.83 18.02 17.33
C GLN A 251 -9.85 17.58 15.86
N HIS A 252 -9.84 16.27 15.61
CA HIS A 252 -9.94 15.72 14.27
C HIS A 252 -11.34 15.93 13.68
N LEU A 253 -12.39 15.81 14.49
CA LEU A 253 -13.76 16.15 14.11
C LEU A 253 -13.86 17.62 13.69
N ARG A 254 -13.24 18.54 14.43
CA ARG A 254 -13.16 19.97 14.07
C ARG A 254 -12.42 20.15 12.73
N GLN A 255 -11.25 19.52 12.58
CA GLN A 255 -10.44 19.64 11.36
C GLN A 255 -11.21 19.13 10.13
N LEU A 256 -11.79 17.93 10.19
CA LEU A 256 -12.63 17.38 9.13
C LEU A 256 -13.84 18.27 8.81
N SER A 257 -14.40 18.95 9.81
CA SER A 257 -15.51 19.88 9.61
C SER A 257 -15.09 21.15 8.89
N LEU A 258 -13.88 21.66 9.17
CA LEU A 258 -13.29 22.81 8.47
C LEU A 258 -12.89 22.46 7.03
N ASP A 259 -12.35 21.25 6.84
CA ASP A 259 -11.96 20.73 5.52
C ASP A 259 -13.18 20.27 4.69
N GLY A 260 -14.36 20.19 5.33
CA GLY A 260 -15.63 19.86 4.69
C GLY A 260 -15.83 18.37 4.38
N HIS A 261 -15.07 17.48 5.00
CA HIS A 261 -15.18 16.03 4.81
C HIS A 261 -16.40 15.44 5.54
N PHE A 262 -17.58 15.55 4.92
CA PHE A 262 -18.85 15.15 5.52
C PHE A 262 -18.90 13.67 5.94
N VAL A 263 -18.37 12.76 5.12
CA VAL A 263 -18.37 11.32 5.41
C VAL A 263 -17.61 11.03 6.71
N GLY A 264 -16.42 11.61 6.87
CA GLY A 264 -15.64 11.48 8.09
C GLY A 264 -16.34 12.08 9.31
N VAL A 265 -16.88 13.29 9.19
CA VAL A 265 -17.64 13.97 10.27
C VAL A 265 -18.84 13.15 10.72
N LYS A 266 -19.66 12.67 9.77
CA LYS A 266 -20.81 11.81 10.03
C LYS A 266 -20.40 10.51 10.74
N THR A 267 -19.31 9.90 10.31
CA THR A 267 -18.83 8.64 10.88
C THR A 267 -18.37 8.82 12.33
N LEU A 268 -17.63 9.89 12.64
CA LEU A 268 -17.19 10.19 14.01
C LEU A 268 -18.36 10.51 14.95
N ILE A 269 -19.33 11.31 14.51
CA ILE A 269 -20.54 11.62 15.30
C ILE A 269 -21.35 10.34 15.56
N ALA A 270 -21.57 9.52 14.53
CA ALA A 270 -22.28 8.24 14.67
C ALA A 270 -21.54 7.25 15.59
N ALA A 271 -20.22 7.34 15.69
CA ALA A 271 -19.42 6.54 16.61
C ALA A 271 -19.48 7.04 18.07
N GLY A 272 -20.08 8.21 18.32
CA GLY A 272 -20.30 8.78 19.64
C GLY A 272 -19.25 9.82 20.07
N VAL A 273 -18.50 10.40 19.13
CA VAL A 273 -17.59 11.51 19.44
C VAL A 273 -18.42 12.76 19.75
N PRO A 274 -18.20 13.43 20.90
CA PRO A 274 -18.99 14.60 21.28
C PRO A 274 -18.67 15.79 20.38
N ALA A 275 -19.66 16.23 19.59
CA ALA A 275 -19.51 17.39 18.71
C ALA A 275 -19.43 18.73 19.47
N ASN A 276 -19.88 18.77 20.72
CA ASN A 276 -19.99 20.02 21.51
C ASN A 276 -18.64 20.71 21.71
N ALA A 277 -17.56 19.94 21.92
CA ALA A 277 -16.23 20.51 22.11
C ALA A 277 -15.70 21.17 20.82
N ALA A 278 -15.82 20.46 19.70
CA ALA A 278 -15.48 20.99 18.38
C ALA A 278 -16.30 22.25 18.05
N MET A 279 -17.60 22.22 18.34
CA MET A 279 -18.50 23.36 18.12
C MET A 279 -18.17 24.55 19.01
N ASN A 280 -17.89 24.34 20.31
CA ASN A 280 -17.45 25.41 21.21
C ASN A 280 -16.14 26.06 20.78
N GLU A 281 -15.15 25.28 20.31
CA GLU A 281 -13.90 25.83 19.79
C GLU A 281 -14.12 26.69 18.54
N LEU A 282 -14.97 26.24 17.61
CA LEU A 282 -15.33 27.02 16.42
C LEU A 282 -16.00 28.35 16.80
N ILE A 283 -16.93 28.33 17.77
CA ILE A 283 -17.60 29.53 18.30
C ILE A 283 -16.60 30.49 18.96
N LEU A 284 -15.65 29.95 19.74
CA LEU A 284 -14.65 30.76 20.47
C LEU A 284 -13.65 31.44 19.53
N GLN A 285 -13.19 30.72 18.51
CA GLN A 285 -12.21 31.23 17.54
C GLN A 285 -12.83 32.25 16.58
N HIS A 286 -14.12 32.11 16.26
CA HIS A 286 -14.80 32.94 15.26
C HIS A 286 -16.00 33.67 15.88
N ARG A 287 -15.73 34.61 16.80
CA ARG A 287 -16.75 35.52 17.36
C ARG A 287 -17.48 36.36 16.30
N ASN A 288 -16.91 36.47 15.10
CA ASN A 288 -17.52 37.16 13.99
C ASN A 288 -18.21 36.13 13.08
N TRP A 289 -19.50 35.89 13.34
CA TRP A 289 -20.39 34.97 12.59
C TRP A 289 -20.55 35.30 11.09
N SER A 290 -19.81 36.29 10.60
CA SER A 290 -19.70 36.65 9.19
C SER A 290 -18.68 35.80 8.43
N ASP A 291 -17.88 34.97 9.12
CA ASP A 291 -16.93 34.06 8.47
C ASP A 291 -17.67 32.85 7.84
N PRO A 292 -17.69 32.73 6.50
CA PRO A 292 -18.40 31.66 5.81
C PRO A 292 -17.87 30.27 6.17
N THR A 293 -16.59 30.14 6.51
CA THR A 293 -15.92 28.84 6.73
C THR A 293 -16.38 28.20 8.04
N SER A 294 -16.36 28.98 9.14
CA SER A 294 -16.77 28.52 10.46
C SER A 294 -18.28 28.25 10.55
N CYS A 295 -19.09 29.11 9.92
CA CYS A 295 -20.52 28.88 9.78
C CYS A 295 -20.80 27.62 8.92
N GLY A 296 -20.02 27.38 7.86
CA GLY A 296 -20.08 26.17 7.04
C GLY A 296 -19.78 24.91 7.85
N ALA A 297 -18.71 24.90 8.65
CA ALA A 297 -18.34 23.79 9.51
C ALA A 297 -19.42 23.46 10.56
N ILE A 298 -20.03 24.47 11.19
CA ILE A 298 -21.13 24.28 12.16
C ILE A 298 -22.36 23.68 11.46
N LYS A 299 -22.74 24.19 10.29
CA LYS A 299 -23.85 23.62 9.49
C LYS A 299 -23.55 22.16 9.12
N LEU A 300 -22.31 21.83 8.78
CA LEU A 300 -21.88 20.48 8.44
C LEU A 300 -22.00 19.52 9.65
N LEU A 301 -21.59 19.96 10.84
CA LEU A 301 -21.77 19.21 12.10
C LEU A 301 -23.25 18.93 12.37
N ILE A 302 -24.12 19.93 12.21
CA ILE A 302 -25.58 19.77 12.38
C ILE A 302 -26.13 18.80 11.32
N ALA A 303 -25.72 18.94 10.05
CA ALA A 303 -26.10 18.05 8.96
C ALA A 303 -25.70 16.58 9.23
N ALA A 304 -24.58 16.38 9.93
CA ALA A 304 -24.06 15.07 10.32
C ALA A 304 -24.75 14.49 11.58
N GLY A 305 -25.62 15.24 12.24
CA GLY A 305 -26.41 14.79 13.39
C GLY A 305 -25.93 15.29 14.75
N ALA A 306 -25.08 16.32 14.81
CA ALA A 306 -24.71 16.96 16.07
C ALA A 306 -25.90 17.71 16.70
N GLU A 307 -25.99 17.69 18.02
CA GLU A 307 -26.93 18.54 18.76
C GLU A 307 -26.51 20.01 18.64
N SER A 308 -27.48 20.91 18.43
CA SER A 308 -27.21 22.35 18.42
C SER A 308 -26.93 22.86 19.83
N LEU A 309 -26.01 23.82 19.94
CA LEU A 309 -25.78 24.58 21.15
C LEU A 309 -26.63 25.87 21.12
N PRO A 310 -27.00 26.46 22.28
CA PRO A 310 -27.82 27.67 22.33
C PRO A 310 -27.30 28.85 21.50
N LEU A 311 -25.98 29.00 21.39
CA LEU A 311 -25.32 30.03 20.58
C LEU A 311 -25.39 29.76 19.06
N THR A 312 -25.79 28.56 18.67
CA THR A 312 -25.93 28.11 17.28
C THR A 312 -27.38 27.88 16.86
N ASP A 313 -28.35 28.13 17.75
CA ASP A 313 -29.77 27.90 17.48
C ASP A 313 -30.28 28.72 16.30
N ASP A 314 -29.81 29.95 16.11
CA ASP A 314 -30.14 30.77 14.95
C ASP A 314 -29.62 30.14 13.65
N ILE A 315 -28.42 29.54 13.68
CA ILE A 315 -27.83 28.84 12.53
C ILE A 315 -28.57 27.54 12.26
N ALA A 316 -28.91 26.79 13.31
CA ALA A 316 -29.69 25.55 13.22
C ALA A 316 -31.09 25.81 12.67
N ALA A 317 -31.76 26.86 13.14
CA ALA A 317 -33.07 27.28 12.65
C ALA A 317 -33.01 27.76 11.19
N ALA A 318 -31.97 28.53 10.82
CA ALA A 318 -31.75 28.92 9.44
C ALA A 318 -31.44 27.72 8.53
N PHE A 319 -30.67 26.75 9.03
CA PHE A 319 -30.34 25.51 8.33
C PHE A 319 -31.58 24.65 8.09
N GLU A 320 -32.38 24.38 9.12
CA GLU A 320 -33.61 23.58 8.99
C GLU A 320 -34.66 24.29 8.13
N LYS A 321 -34.80 25.63 8.27
CA LYS A 321 -35.65 26.40 7.35
C LYS A 321 -35.17 26.23 5.91
N ARG A 322 -33.88 26.41 5.64
CA ARG A 322 -33.31 26.27 4.30
C ARG A 322 -33.50 24.86 3.73
N LYS A 323 -33.35 23.83 4.56
CA LYS A 323 -33.61 22.44 4.21
C LYS A 323 -35.07 22.22 3.77
N THR A 324 -36.03 22.82 4.46
CA THR A 324 -37.45 22.76 4.05
C THR A 324 -37.73 23.51 2.76
N GLU A 325 -37.09 24.66 2.53
CA GLU A 325 -37.18 25.40 1.27
C GLU A 325 -36.64 24.55 0.10
N ILE A 326 -35.47 23.94 0.27
CA ILE A 326 -34.84 23.07 -0.73
C ILE A 326 -35.72 21.85 -1.04
N ALA A 327 -36.35 21.26 -0.02
CA ALA A 327 -37.27 20.13 -0.20
C ALA A 327 -38.50 20.50 -1.04
N ALA A 328 -38.90 21.77 -1.07
CA ALA A 328 -40.04 22.27 -1.84
C ALA A 328 -39.70 22.67 -3.29
N LEU A 329 -38.42 22.71 -3.66
CA LEU A 329 -37.97 23.07 -5.01
C LEU A 329 -38.26 21.96 -6.03
N SER A 330 -38.51 22.35 -7.27
CA SER A 330 -38.52 21.41 -8.40
C SER A 330 -37.12 20.87 -8.70
N GLU A 331 -37.02 19.73 -9.40
CA GLU A 331 -35.72 19.12 -9.75
C GLU A 331 -34.80 20.08 -10.53
N GLY A 332 -35.34 20.88 -11.45
CA GLY A 332 -34.57 21.90 -12.17
C GLY A 332 -34.03 23.01 -11.27
N GLU A 333 -34.82 23.45 -10.29
CA GLU A 333 -34.41 24.49 -9.33
C GLU A 333 -33.39 23.98 -8.32
N LYS A 334 -33.49 22.71 -7.89
CA LYS A 334 -32.47 22.06 -7.05
C LYS A 334 -31.11 22.01 -7.75
N ILE A 335 -31.08 21.71 -9.05
CA ILE A 335 -29.84 21.69 -9.85
C ILE A 335 -29.20 23.08 -9.91
N ILE A 336 -29.98 24.14 -10.17
CA ILE A 336 -29.47 25.52 -10.18
C ILE A 336 -28.92 25.90 -8.80
N THR A 337 -29.64 25.51 -7.74
CA THR A 337 -29.21 25.75 -6.36
C THR A 337 -27.90 25.01 -6.04
N LEU A 338 -27.76 23.76 -6.50
CA LEU A 338 -26.55 22.96 -6.35
C LEU A 338 -25.35 23.61 -7.04
N LEU A 339 -25.49 24.05 -8.29
CA LEU A 339 -24.42 24.75 -8.99
C LEU A 339 -24.02 26.05 -8.27
N SER A 340 -24.98 26.74 -7.66
CA SER A 340 -24.69 27.94 -6.86
C SER A 340 -23.95 27.61 -5.55
N ALA A 341 -24.31 26.50 -4.88
CA ALA A 341 -23.64 26.04 -3.67
C ALA A 341 -22.20 25.59 -3.97
N ILE A 342 -22.01 24.89 -5.10
CA ILE A 342 -20.68 24.53 -5.62
C ILE A 342 -19.83 25.77 -5.84
N LYS A 343 -20.35 26.83 -6.47
CA LYS A 343 -19.58 28.09 -6.66
C LYS A 343 -19.19 28.78 -5.36
N LYS A 344 -20.01 28.64 -4.31
CA LYS A 344 -19.83 29.30 -3.01
C LYS A 344 -19.04 28.47 -1.98
N ASP A 345 -18.72 27.23 -2.31
CA ASP A 345 -18.10 26.27 -1.37
C ASP A 345 -18.98 25.92 -0.15
N ASP A 346 -20.31 26.00 -0.29
CA ASP A 346 -21.22 25.63 0.81
C ASP A 346 -21.49 24.12 0.79
N ILE A 347 -20.54 23.36 1.33
CA ILE A 347 -20.61 21.88 1.41
C ILE A 347 -21.85 21.43 2.20
N ALA A 348 -22.30 22.19 3.19
CA ALA A 348 -23.49 21.85 3.96
C ALA A 348 -24.77 21.98 3.10
N GLU A 349 -24.86 23.00 2.24
CA GLU A 349 -25.95 23.11 1.25
C GLU A 349 -25.86 22.01 0.19
N ILE A 350 -24.65 21.63 -0.25
CA ILE A 350 -24.45 20.47 -1.14
C ILE A 350 -24.94 19.18 -0.48
N VAL A 351 -24.64 18.94 0.80
CA VAL A 351 -25.12 17.77 1.56
C VAL A 351 -26.65 17.76 1.66
N MET A 352 -27.27 18.91 1.99
CA MET A 352 -28.73 19.05 2.02
C MET A 352 -29.36 18.69 0.67
N LEU A 353 -28.82 19.23 -0.41
CA LEU A 353 -29.28 18.95 -1.76
C LEU A 353 -29.05 17.48 -2.14
N SER A 354 -27.90 16.90 -1.81
CA SER A 354 -27.57 15.51 -2.16
C SER A 354 -28.49 14.49 -1.47
N SER A 355 -29.07 14.84 -0.32
CA SER A 355 -30.09 14.00 0.35
C SER A 355 -31.46 13.99 -0.34
N GLY A 356 -31.75 14.99 -1.19
CA GLY A 356 -33.02 15.15 -1.90
C GLY A 356 -32.92 15.25 -3.44
N VAL A 357 -31.69 15.27 -3.97
CA VAL A 357 -31.31 15.22 -5.40
C VAL A 357 -30.83 13.80 -5.65
N SER A 358 -31.76 12.87 -5.86
CA SER A 358 -31.40 11.49 -6.20
C SER A 358 -30.99 11.41 -7.67
N ASP A 359 -29.74 11.77 -7.95
CA ASP A 359 -28.75 10.90 -8.59
C ASP A 359 -27.41 11.66 -8.63
N ALA A 360 -26.36 11.13 -7.99
CA ALA A 360 -25.00 11.68 -8.05
C ALA A 360 -24.52 11.89 -9.50
N LYS A 361 -25.01 11.03 -10.39
CA LYS A 361 -24.80 11.11 -11.84
C LYS A 361 -25.51 12.31 -12.48
N ALA A 362 -26.72 12.68 -12.04
CA ALA A 362 -27.42 13.86 -12.54
C ALA A 362 -26.68 15.14 -12.15
N ALA A 363 -26.21 15.23 -10.91
CA ALA A 363 -25.37 16.33 -10.44
C ALA A 363 -24.09 16.48 -11.29
N LEU A 364 -23.42 15.37 -11.57
CA LEU A 364 -22.22 15.34 -12.43
C LEU A 364 -22.51 15.75 -13.88
N LYS A 365 -23.61 15.26 -14.48
CA LYS A 365 -24.04 15.65 -15.83
C LYS A 365 -24.31 17.16 -15.91
N CYS A 366 -25.01 17.71 -14.93
CA CYS A 366 -25.29 19.14 -14.87
C CYS A 366 -24.01 19.97 -14.68
N LEU A 367 -23.08 19.52 -13.85
CA LEU A 367 -21.78 20.19 -13.68
C LEU A 367 -20.96 20.17 -14.97
N HIS A 368 -20.96 19.04 -15.68
CA HIS A 368 -20.28 18.89 -16.96
C HIS A 368 -20.85 19.83 -18.04
N GLN A 369 -22.18 19.90 -18.11
CA GLN A 369 -22.94 20.70 -19.08
C GLN A 369 -23.09 22.19 -18.73
N ALA A 370 -22.67 22.61 -17.53
CA ALA A 370 -22.84 23.99 -17.07
C ALA A 370 -22.03 24.98 -17.93
N GLU A 371 -22.74 25.83 -18.68
CA GLU A 371 -22.17 26.93 -19.43
C GLU A 371 -21.72 28.04 -18.46
N GLY A 372 -20.42 28.36 -18.47
CA GLY A 372 -19.84 29.42 -17.63
C GLY A 372 -19.03 28.96 -16.41
N LEU A 373 -18.72 27.66 -16.29
CA LEU A 373 -17.66 27.16 -15.42
C LEU A 373 -16.42 26.80 -16.26
N ASN A 374 -15.24 27.23 -15.80
CA ASN A 374 -13.97 26.78 -16.38
C ASN A 374 -13.60 25.37 -15.88
N ASP A 375 -12.59 24.74 -16.49
CA ASP A 375 -12.19 23.37 -16.15
C ASP A 375 -11.75 23.23 -14.68
N LEU A 376 -11.07 24.23 -14.13
CA LEU A 376 -10.66 24.24 -12.72
C LEU A 376 -11.86 24.26 -11.78
N GLU A 377 -12.88 25.09 -12.07
CA GLU A 377 -14.10 25.16 -11.27
C GLU A 377 -14.92 23.87 -11.36
N LYS A 378 -14.89 23.18 -12.51
CA LYS A 378 -15.49 21.85 -12.64
C LYS A 378 -14.76 20.82 -11.78
N THR A 379 -13.43 20.80 -11.80
CA THR A 379 -12.63 19.91 -10.93
C THR A 379 -12.87 20.19 -9.44
N LEU A 380 -12.91 21.46 -9.04
CA LEU A 380 -13.25 21.85 -7.67
C LEU A 380 -14.68 21.45 -7.30
N GLY A 381 -15.64 21.57 -8.23
CA GLY A 381 -17.01 21.11 -8.03
C GLY A 381 -17.12 19.60 -7.79
N ILE A 382 -16.33 18.80 -8.52
CA ILE A 382 -16.24 17.36 -8.30
C ILE A 382 -15.66 17.08 -6.91
N SER A 383 -14.55 17.73 -6.54
CA SER A 383 -13.95 17.59 -5.20
C SER A 383 -14.94 17.93 -4.08
N ARG A 384 -15.74 18.98 -4.23
CA ARG A 384 -16.78 19.36 -3.26
C ARG A 384 -17.89 18.32 -3.15
N LEU A 385 -18.32 17.75 -4.27
CA LEU A 385 -19.32 16.67 -4.29
C LEU A 385 -18.79 15.38 -3.66
N ILE A 386 -17.49 15.08 -3.82
CA ILE A 386 -16.80 13.98 -3.12
C ILE A 386 -16.78 14.26 -1.61
N ASN A 387 -16.36 15.46 -1.20
CA ASN A 387 -16.31 15.86 0.21
C ASN A 387 -17.68 15.84 0.90
N ALA A 388 -18.74 16.19 0.15
CA ALA A 388 -20.13 16.06 0.61
C ALA A 388 -20.63 14.61 0.70
N GLY A 389 -19.86 13.62 0.21
CA GLY A 389 -20.27 12.22 0.13
C GLY A 389 -21.34 11.95 -0.93
N ALA A 390 -21.52 12.86 -1.89
CA ALA A 390 -22.48 12.70 -2.98
C ALA A 390 -21.93 11.80 -4.08
N ILE A 391 -20.63 11.83 -4.33
CA ILE A 391 -19.95 11.00 -5.33
C ILE A 391 -19.06 9.97 -4.62
N SER A 392 -19.08 8.74 -5.13
CA SER A 392 -18.22 7.64 -4.69
C SER A 392 -17.69 6.83 -5.88
N SER A 393 -16.83 5.85 -5.62
CA SER A 393 -16.41 4.86 -6.61
C SER A 393 -17.60 4.15 -7.27
N GLN A 394 -18.70 3.92 -6.54
CA GLN A 394 -19.93 3.37 -7.11
C GLN A 394 -20.54 4.27 -8.18
N THR A 395 -20.51 5.59 -7.98
CA THR A 395 -21.00 6.56 -8.98
C THR A 395 -20.20 6.45 -10.28
N LEU A 396 -18.89 6.26 -10.19
CA LEU A 396 -18.04 6.05 -11.36
C LEU A 396 -18.37 4.72 -12.07
N ILE A 397 -18.60 3.65 -11.30
CA ILE A 397 -19.03 2.35 -11.83
C ILE A 397 -20.33 2.48 -12.62
N ASP A 398 -21.32 3.16 -12.05
CA ASP A 398 -22.64 3.33 -12.68
C ASP A 398 -22.51 4.17 -13.97
N LEU A 399 -21.69 5.23 -13.98
CA LEU A 399 -21.39 6.00 -15.19
C LEU A 399 -20.74 5.16 -16.29
N VAL A 400 -19.82 4.27 -15.94
CA VAL A 400 -19.16 3.36 -16.90
C VAL A 400 -20.17 2.37 -17.48
N ARG A 401 -21.02 1.78 -16.63
CA ARG A 401 -22.08 0.84 -17.07
C ARG A 401 -23.09 1.49 -18.00
N ASP A 402 -23.39 2.76 -17.77
CA ASP A 402 -24.31 3.54 -18.60
C ASP A 402 -23.65 4.12 -19.86
N GLY A 403 -22.34 3.94 -20.05
CA GLY A 403 -21.59 4.42 -21.21
C GLY A 403 -21.32 5.93 -21.22
N ASP A 404 -21.55 6.63 -20.11
CA ASP A 404 -21.39 8.09 -19.98
C ASP A 404 -19.90 8.47 -19.74
N LEU A 405 -19.00 8.02 -20.62
CA LEU A 405 -17.55 8.12 -20.44
C LEU A 405 -17.02 9.57 -20.34
N ASP A 406 -17.65 10.52 -21.01
CA ASP A 406 -17.21 11.93 -20.98
C ASP A 406 -17.46 12.60 -19.62
N VAL A 407 -18.47 12.14 -18.89
CA VAL A 407 -18.76 12.57 -17.51
C VAL A 407 -17.89 11.82 -16.51
N ALA A 408 -17.53 10.57 -16.83
CA ALA A 408 -16.65 9.74 -16.02
C ALA A 408 -15.18 10.19 -16.05
N LYS A 409 -14.68 10.71 -17.18
CA LYS A 409 -13.26 11.12 -17.37
C LYS A 409 -12.74 12.07 -16.27
N PRO A 410 -13.40 13.20 -15.96
CA PRO A 410 -12.92 14.08 -14.90
C PRO A 410 -12.94 13.43 -13.52
N LEU A 411 -13.89 12.52 -13.27
CA LEU A 411 -13.98 11.79 -12.00
C LEU A 411 -12.85 10.77 -11.86
N ALA A 412 -12.45 10.12 -12.96
CA ALA A 412 -11.37 9.14 -12.97
C ALA A 412 -9.97 9.75 -12.77
N GLN A 413 -9.82 11.08 -12.88
CA GLN A 413 -8.58 11.78 -12.54
C GLN A 413 -8.31 11.81 -11.03
N PHE A 414 -9.33 11.58 -10.20
CA PHE A 414 -9.16 11.43 -8.76
C PHE A 414 -8.71 10.00 -8.48
N GLU A 415 -7.43 9.85 -8.14
CA GLU A 415 -6.75 8.55 -8.03
C GLU A 415 -7.48 7.56 -7.12
N ASP A 416 -7.91 8.02 -5.94
CA ASP A 416 -8.62 7.20 -4.96
C ASP A 416 -9.93 6.60 -5.51
N ILE A 417 -10.63 7.33 -6.39
CA ILE A 417 -11.95 6.93 -6.90
C ILE A 417 -11.82 5.92 -8.04
N ALA A 418 -10.93 6.18 -8.99
CA ALA A 418 -10.71 5.26 -10.11
C ALA A 418 -10.12 3.93 -9.62
N GLY A 419 -9.18 4.00 -8.66
CA GLY A 419 -8.59 2.83 -8.03
C GLY A 419 -9.62 1.98 -7.29
N ASP A 420 -10.37 2.60 -6.36
CA ASP A 420 -11.39 1.92 -5.58
C ASP A 420 -12.51 1.34 -6.46
N ALA A 421 -12.90 2.04 -7.52
CA ALA A 421 -13.89 1.55 -8.48
C ALA A 421 -13.40 0.27 -9.19
N LEU A 422 -12.13 0.25 -9.61
CA LEU A 422 -11.54 -0.91 -10.27
C LEU A 422 -11.45 -2.11 -9.34
N ILE A 423 -10.99 -1.90 -8.10
CA ILE A 423 -10.94 -2.93 -7.05
C ILE A 423 -12.33 -3.49 -6.78
N THR A 424 -13.34 -2.63 -6.65
CA THR A 424 -14.73 -3.03 -6.40
C THR A 424 -15.30 -3.87 -7.53
N LEU A 425 -15.05 -3.49 -8.80
CA LEU A 425 -15.52 -4.24 -9.97
C LEU A 425 -14.87 -5.63 -10.06
N ILE A 426 -13.56 -5.72 -9.82
CA ILE A 426 -12.84 -6.99 -9.86
C ILE A 426 -13.30 -7.91 -8.73
N ALA A 427 -13.47 -7.37 -7.51
CA ALA A 427 -14.00 -8.13 -6.38
C ALA A 427 -15.42 -8.66 -6.64
N ALA A 428 -16.23 -7.93 -7.42
CA ALA A 428 -17.55 -8.36 -7.86
C ALA A 428 -17.53 -9.33 -9.07
N GLY A 429 -16.37 -9.57 -9.69
CA GLY A 429 -16.22 -10.41 -10.89
C GLY A 429 -16.69 -9.75 -12.20
N ASP A 430 -16.89 -8.43 -12.22
CA ASP A 430 -17.37 -7.68 -13.38
C ASP A 430 -16.21 -7.26 -14.30
N HIS A 431 -15.61 -8.25 -14.97
CA HIS A 431 -14.43 -8.05 -15.81
C HIS A 431 -14.66 -7.15 -17.03
N ASP A 432 -15.90 -7.06 -17.53
CA ASP A 432 -16.21 -6.25 -18.71
C ASP A 432 -16.21 -4.77 -18.36
N ALA A 433 -16.88 -4.36 -17.27
CA ALA A 433 -16.81 -3.00 -16.77
C ALA A 433 -15.38 -2.61 -16.35
N SER A 434 -14.61 -3.54 -15.74
CA SER A 434 -13.20 -3.30 -15.40
C SER A 434 -12.36 -2.98 -16.64
N ARG A 435 -12.55 -3.70 -17.75
CA ARG A 435 -11.83 -3.42 -19.01
C ARG A 435 -12.24 -2.10 -19.64
N THR A 436 -13.52 -1.74 -19.58
CA THR A 436 -14.00 -0.44 -20.07
C THR A 436 -13.39 0.70 -19.25
N LEU A 437 -13.39 0.59 -17.91
CA LEU A 437 -12.79 1.57 -17.02
C LEU A 437 -11.28 1.73 -17.31
N LEU A 438 -10.55 0.61 -17.45
CA LEU A 438 -9.12 0.63 -17.74
C LEU A 438 -8.80 1.21 -19.13
N SER A 439 -9.49 0.76 -20.18
CA SER A 439 -9.17 1.23 -21.54
C SER A 439 -9.55 2.69 -21.79
N ALA A 440 -10.55 3.23 -21.08
CA ALA A 440 -11.08 4.56 -21.35
C ALA A 440 -10.72 5.62 -20.32
N LEU A 441 -10.41 5.26 -19.07
CA LEU A 441 -10.43 6.20 -17.94
C LEU A 441 -9.21 6.14 -17.00
N THR A 442 -8.50 5.02 -16.90
CA THR A 442 -7.34 4.88 -15.98
C THR A 442 -6.35 3.84 -16.45
N ASP A 443 -5.06 3.99 -16.13
CA ASP A 443 -4.05 2.96 -16.40
C ASP A 443 -4.03 1.84 -15.35
N GLY A 444 -4.85 1.93 -14.30
CA GLY A 444 -4.93 0.94 -13.22
C GLY A 444 -3.69 0.91 -12.32
N ARG A 445 -2.73 1.84 -12.50
CA ARG A 445 -1.48 1.90 -11.73
C ARG A 445 -1.74 1.99 -10.24
N HIS A 446 -2.57 2.95 -9.82
CA HIS A 446 -2.86 3.20 -8.40
C HIS A 446 -3.50 1.97 -7.73
N ALA A 447 -4.52 1.37 -8.37
CA ALA A 447 -5.15 0.15 -7.88
C ALA A 447 -4.16 -1.01 -7.71
N LEU A 448 -3.23 -1.16 -8.65
CA LEU A 448 -2.21 -2.21 -8.60
C LEU A 448 -1.16 -1.97 -7.52
N THR A 449 -0.71 -0.71 -7.35
CA THR A 449 0.14 -0.29 -6.23
C THR A 449 -0.54 -0.61 -4.89
N GLN A 450 -1.80 -0.20 -4.73
CA GLN A 450 -2.58 -0.43 -3.51
C GLN A 450 -2.79 -1.93 -3.23
N ALA A 451 -3.08 -2.74 -4.25
CA ALA A 451 -3.21 -4.19 -4.09
C ALA A 451 -1.88 -4.84 -3.63
N ALA A 452 -0.75 -4.41 -4.20
CA ALA A 452 0.58 -4.89 -3.83
C ALA A 452 0.97 -4.50 -2.40
N GLU A 453 0.74 -3.24 -2.01
CA GLU A 453 0.95 -2.75 -0.63
C GLU A 453 0.07 -3.50 0.37
N ASN A 454 -1.18 -3.78 -0.01
CA ASN A 454 -2.06 -4.62 0.78
C ASN A 454 -1.64 -6.10 0.76
N GLY A 455 -0.72 -6.55 -0.09
CA GLY A 455 -0.42 -7.98 -0.20
C GLY A 455 -1.63 -8.82 -0.58
N ASP A 456 -2.56 -8.21 -1.32
CA ASP A 456 -3.66 -8.90 -1.97
C ASP A 456 -3.16 -9.39 -3.34
N GLU A 457 -2.46 -10.52 -3.31
CA GLU A 457 -1.83 -11.12 -4.50
C GLU A 457 -2.88 -11.53 -5.54
N ASP A 458 -4.06 -11.98 -5.11
CA ASP A 458 -5.16 -12.35 -5.98
C ASP A 458 -5.72 -11.13 -6.74
N MET A 459 -5.95 -10.02 -6.02
CA MET A 459 -6.36 -8.76 -6.63
C MET A 459 -5.30 -8.20 -7.58
N ALA A 460 -4.02 -8.22 -7.17
CA ALA A 460 -2.91 -7.76 -8.02
C ALA A 460 -2.79 -8.62 -9.30
N ALA A 461 -2.92 -9.94 -9.18
CA ALA A 461 -2.92 -10.85 -10.34
C ALA A 461 -4.11 -10.57 -11.27
N ALA A 462 -5.30 -10.34 -10.73
CA ALA A 462 -6.49 -9.99 -11.50
C ALA A 462 -6.35 -8.66 -12.24
N LEU A 463 -5.77 -7.64 -11.59
CA LEU A 463 -5.46 -6.33 -12.18
C LEU A 463 -4.46 -6.45 -13.34
N ILE A 464 -3.40 -7.24 -13.16
CA ILE A 464 -2.41 -7.52 -14.22
C ILE A 464 -3.09 -8.25 -15.40
N ALA A 465 -3.96 -9.23 -15.11
CA ALA A 465 -4.64 -10.02 -16.14
C ALA A 465 -5.60 -9.19 -17.01
N ILE A 466 -6.19 -8.11 -16.47
CA ILE A 466 -7.02 -7.18 -17.26
C ILE A 466 -6.22 -6.08 -17.96
N GLY A 467 -4.91 -6.00 -17.72
CA GLY A 467 -3.98 -5.11 -18.42
C GLY A 467 -3.57 -3.84 -17.69
N ALA A 468 -3.70 -3.78 -16.35
CA ALA A 468 -3.22 -2.63 -15.57
C ALA A 468 -1.72 -2.38 -15.77
N ASP A 469 -1.29 -1.12 -15.65
CA ASP A 469 0.11 -0.69 -15.88
C ASP A 469 1.06 -1.20 -14.79
N GLY A 470 1.46 -2.47 -14.92
CA GLY A 470 2.43 -3.15 -14.07
C GLY A 470 3.76 -2.38 -13.94
N PRO A 471 4.44 -2.05 -15.05
CA PRO A 471 5.71 -1.33 -14.98
C PRO A 471 5.60 0.05 -14.33
N GLY A 472 4.46 0.74 -14.49
CA GLY A 472 4.18 2.01 -13.80
C GLY A 472 4.03 1.81 -12.29
N ALA A 473 3.25 0.81 -11.87
CA ALA A 473 3.03 0.50 -10.46
C ALA A 473 4.33 0.06 -9.76
N LEU A 474 5.12 -0.79 -10.43
CA LEU A 474 6.43 -1.22 -9.93
C LEU A 474 7.38 -0.03 -9.75
N LEU A 475 7.43 0.91 -10.70
CA LEU A 475 8.27 2.11 -10.58
C LEU A 475 7.85 2.98 -9.40
N SER A 476 6.54 3.18 -9.20
CA SER A 476 6.00 3.93 -8.06
C SER A 476 6.38 3.30 -6.72
N LEU A 477 6.26 1.98 -6.58
CA LEU A 477 6.63 1.26 -5.34
C LEU A 477 8.14 1.35 -5.06
N LEU A 478 8.98 1.17 -6.08
CA LEU A 478 10.44 1.27 -5.93
C LEU A 478 10.87 2.69 -5.57
N HIS A 479 10.25 3.71 -6.17
CA HIS A 479 10.51 5.11 -5.83
C HIS A 479 10.11 5.44 -4.38
N ALA A 480 8.99 4.89 -3.91
CA ALA A 480 8.54 5.01 -2.53
C ALA A 480 9.34 4.14 -1.53
N GLY A 481 10.19 3.24 -2.01
CA GLY A 481 11.01 2.34 -1.19
C GLY A 481 10.26 1.12 -0.64
N PHE A 482 9.08 0.80 -1.16
CA PHE A 482 8.28 -0.37 -0.76
C PHE A 482 8.77 -1.65 -1.43
N ARG A 483 9.96 -2.12 -1.03
CA ARG A 483 10.66 -3.25 -1.68
C ARG A 483 9.89 -4.57 -1.65
N GLU A 484 9.28 -4.95 -0.53
CA GLU A 484 8.49 -6.20 -0.47
C GLU A 484 7.25 -6.12 -1.38
N ALA A 485 6.55 -4.98 -1.41
CA ALA A 485 5.39 -4.79 -2.30
C ALA A 485 5.82 -4.81 -3.78
N ALA A 486 6.94 -4.18 -4.12
CA ALA A 486 7.54 -4.26 -5.45
C ALA A 486 7.90 -5.71 -5.82
N GLY A 487 8.47 -6.47 -4.87
CA GLY A 487 8.79 -7.88 -5.03
C GLY A 487 7.58 -8.76 -5.32
N ARG A 488 6.42 -8.47 -4.73
CA ARG A 488 5.14 -9.15 -5.07
C ARG A 488 4.76 -8.93 -6.53
N LEU A 489 4.87 -7.70 -7.05
CA LEU A 489 4.61 -7.43 -8.48
C LEU A 489 5.61 -8.13 -9.41
N ILE A 490 6.89 -8.19 -9.03
CA ILE A 490 7.92 -8.90 -9.80
C ILE A 490 7.62 -10.41 -9.82
N ALA A 491 7.23 -10.99 -8.68
CA ALA A 491 6.83 -12.39 -8.59
C ALA A 491 5.60 -12.72 -9.44
N LEU A 492 4.69 -11.76 -9.61
CA LEU A 492 3.53 -11.85 -10.52
C LEU A 492 3.90 -11.67 -12.01
N GLY A 493 5.18 -11.43 -12.34
CA GLY A 493 5.68 -11.38 -13.71
C GLY A 493 5.68 -9.99 -14.35
N VAL A 494 5.60 -8.92 -13.57
CA VAL A 494 5.75 -7.54 -14.10
C VAL A 494 7.14 -7.34 -14.71
N ASP A 495 7.20 -6.76 -15.92
CA ASP A 495 8.44 -6.62 -16.70
C ASP A 495 9.37 -5.54 -16.12
N ILE A 496 10.41 -5.98 -15.41
CA ILE A 496 11.48 -5.14 -14.83
C ILE A 496 12.28 -4.35 -15.90
N HIS A 497 12.38 -4.84 -17.13
CA HIS A 497 13.08 -4.14 -18.21
C HIS A 497 12.23 -2.98 -18.73
N ALA A 498 10.91 -3.19 -18.87
CA ALA A 498 9.98 -2.11 -19.20
C ALA A 498 9.98 -1.02 -18.13
N THR A 499 10.00 -1.40 -16.85
CA THR A 499 10.12 -0.48 -15.72
C THR A 499 11.40 0.35 -15.80
N LEU A 500 12.55 -0.28 -16.06
CA LEU A 500 13.83 0.42 -16.20
C LEU A 500 13.82 1.40 -17.37
N ARG A 501 13.31 0.99 -18.54
CA ARG A 501 13.17 1.89 -19.70
C ARG A 501 12.28 3.08 -19.39
N ARG A 502 11.22 2.91 -18.60
CA ARG A 502 10.34 4.00 -18.17
C ARG A 502 11.06 4.95 -17.21
N ALA A 503 11.71 4.42 -16.17
CA ALA A 503 12.48 5.21 -15.21
C ALA A 503 13.51 6.12 -15.89
N MET A 504 14.18 5.61 -16.93
CA MET A 504 15.17 6.37 -17.70
C MET A 504 14.58 7.42 -18.65
N ARG A 505 13.31 7.26 -19.07
CA ARG A 505 12.63 8.21 -19.95
C ARG A 505 11.99 9.37 -19.18
N GLU A 506 11.50 9.11 -17.98
CA GLU A 506 10.81 10.10 -17.15
C GLU A 506 11.79 11.05 -16.47
N ASP A 507 12.50 10.57 -15.44
CA ASP A 507 13.51 11.35 -14.72
C ASP A 507 14.55 10.42 -14.06
N PRO A 508 15.70 10.17 -14.71
CA PRO A 508 16.75 9.32 -14.17
C PRO A 508 17.29 9.78 -12.81
N SER A 509 17.21 11.08 -12.51
CA SER A 509 17.74 11.64 -11.26
C SER A 509 16.82 11.36 -10.07
N SER A 510 15.51 11.47 -10.29
CA SER A 510 14.49 11.14 -9.28
C SER A 510 14.42 9.63 -8.99
N TYR A 511 14.68 8.80 -9.99
CA TYR A 511 14.57 7.34 -9.89
C TYR A 511 15.91 6.61 -9.64
N GLN A 512 16.96 7.29 -9.17
CA GLN A 512 18.29 6.68 -9.04
C GLN A 512 18.29 5.40 -8.19
N SER A 513 17.57 5.38 -7.06
CA SER A 513 17.44 4.17 -6.22
C SER A 513 16.71 3.05 -6.95
N ALA A 514 15.59 3.35 -7.60
CA ALA A 514 14.81 2.37 -8.35
C ALA A 514 15.60 1.79 -9.54
N ILE A 515 16.39 2.61 -10.23
CA ILE A 515 17.28 2.16 -11.32
C ILE A 515 18.34 1.20 -10.79
N LYS A 516 18.92 1.49 -9.62
CA LYS A 516 19.89 0.60 -8.97
C LYS A 516 19.24 -0.75 -8.61
N ASP A 517 18.09 -0.72 -7.95
CA ASP A 517 17.34 -1.91 -7.55
C ASP A 517 16.97 -2.78 -8.78
N LEU A 518 16.52 -2.17 -9.87
CA LEU A 518 16.22 -2.87 -11.13
C LEU A 518 17.47 -3.47 -11.77
N ALA A 519 18.61 -2.77 -11.74
CA ALA A 519 19.87 -3.29 -12.27
C ALA A 519 20.37 -4.50 -11.47
N GLU A 520 20.21 -4.49 -10.13
CA GLU A 520 20.54 -5.64 -9.25
C GLU A 520 19.68 -6.87 -9.57
N LEU A 521 18.43 -6.67 -10.01
CA LEU A 521 17.56 -7.73 -10.52
C LEU A 521 17.90 -8.19 -11.95
N GLY A 522 18.91 -7.57 -12.58
CA GLY A 522 19.35 -7.88 -13.95
C GLY A 522 18.50 -7.23 -15.04
N ALA A 523 17.81 -6.13 -14.73
CA ALA A 523 17.18 -5.30 -15.75
C ALA A 523 18.27 -4.59 -16.58
N ALA A 524 18.06 -4.60 -17.90
CA ALA A 524 18.93 -3.98 -18.88
C ALA A 524 18.11 -3.14 -19.86
N VAL A 525 18.70 -2.02 -20.29
CA VAL A 525 18.19 -1.18 -21.38
C VAL A 525 18.55 -1.86 -22.69
N GLN A 526 17.67 -2.72 -23.18
CA GLN A 526 17.78 -3.27 -24.53
C GLN A 526 17.22 -2.29 -25.55
#